data_AF-A0A2S6S924-F1
#
_entry.id   AF-A0A2S6S924-F1
#
_cell.length_a   1.000
_cell.length_b   1.000
_cell.length_c   1.000
_cell.angle_alpha   90.00
_cell.angle_beta   90.00
_cell.angle_gamma   90.00
#
_symmetry.space_group_name_H-M   'P 1'
#
loop_
_entity.id
_entity.type
_entity.pdbx_description
1 polymer ?
#
loop_
_entity_poly.entity_id
_entity_poly.type
_entity_poly.pdbx_seq_one_letter_code
_entity_poly.pdbx_strand_id
1 'polypeptide(L)'
;MILKFELFQKRYCELDNNKLFLFYGNNFGKAQYCATKIVSYFKKKFMYKPVFFTSSDFSKRSFKEIILNYDSDDLFGNKFLIIINVENKFSNKELIEIVKKNTLKNLKIIIKAERLDKGSVLRKSFETINEAIIVPCYEETFQEKIEFIKEEFDNDSLSIESSNVHALANFFGNQRLEIDNELQKIKVLLKLQGDLGSNFVKEIPNTINFDESLFVFNIVSGKDKNFLAQYQKYTEYEKNEMRMINALIEHFFKILTVKNKISQGKTMYQSVKELRPPVFFKLEKEFQEQIRYWDQNNVISVIKELFNIQKKFLAGSTSSNSDFLFLIMKIMRKNF
;
A
#
# COMPACT_ATOMS: atom_id res chain seq x y z
N MET A 1 16.02 -1.56 20.71
CA MET A 1 16.63 -0.62 19.74
C MET A 1 15.69 -0.42 18.54
N ILE A 2 15.48 0.83 18.11
CA ILE A 2 14.75 1.14 16.86
C ILE A 2 15.77 1.31 15.73
N LEU A 3 15.63 0.52 14.67
CA LEU A 3 16.44 0.58 13.46
C LEU A 3 15.61 1.13 12.31
N LYS A 4 16.21 2.01 11.50
CA LYS A 4 15.65 2.37 10.20
C LYS A 4 15.71 1.16 9.28
N PHE A 5 14.76 1.05 8.35
CA PHE A 5 14.66 -0.06 7.39
C PHE A 5 15.97 -0.27 6.60
N GLU A 6 16.52 0.80 6.01
CA GLU A 6 17.79 0.76 5.26
C GLU A 6 18.97 0.20 6.09
N LEU A 7 19.04 0.58 7.37
CA LEU A 7 20.11 0.11 8.26
C LEU A 7 19.92 -1.36 8.61
N PHE A 8 18.66 -1.79 8.81
CA PHE A 8 18.33 -3.19 9.01
C PHE A 8 18.70 -4.04 7.79
N GLN A 9 18.41 -3.58 6.56
CA GLN A 9 18.77 -4.30 5.33
C GLN A 9 20.26 -4.60 5.24
N LYS A 10 21.09 -3.65 5.68
CA LYS A 10 22.55 -3.79 5.63
C LYS A 10 23.14 -4.61 6.79
N ARG A 11 22.47 -4.64 7.94
CA ARG A 11 23.04 -5.14 9.20
C ARG A 11 22.25 -6.25 9.88
N TYR A 12 21.25 -6.85 9.22
CA TYR A 12 20.46 -7.92 9.85
C TYR A 12 21.31 -9.12 10.28
N CYS A 13 22.43 -9.38 9.62
CA CYS A 13 23.41 -10.41 9.98
C CYS A 13 24.17 -10.13 11.30
N GLU A 14 24.10 -8.91 11.83
CA GLU A 14 24.76 -8.53 13.09
C GLU A 14 23.81 -8.71 14.30
N LEU A 15 22.56 -9.11 14.07
CA LEU A 15 21.49 -9.16 15.08
C LEU A 15 21.38 -10.53 15.78
N ASP A 16 22.49 -11.29 15.82
CA ASP A 16 22.54 -12.67 16.35
C ASP A 16 22.09 -12.74 17.82
N ASN A 17 22.44 -11.73 18.61
CA ASN A 17 22.15 -11.66 20.05
C ASN A 17 20.72 -11.18 20.34
N ASN A 18 19.99 -10.67 19.35
CA ASN A 18 18.64 -10.16 19.54
C ASN A 18 17.61 -11.28 19.53
N LYS A 19 16.74 -11.33 20.55
CA LYS A 19 15.70 -12.36 20.66
C LYS A 19 14.34 -11.95 20.12
N LEU A 20 14.09 -10.65 20.06
CA LEU A 20 12.79 -10.10 19.73
C LEU A 20 12.89 -9.16 18.54
N PHE A 21 11.99 -9.31 17.58
CA PHE A 21 11.90 -8.46 16.40
C PHE A 21 10.48 -7.97 16.23
N LEU A 22 10.30 -6.66 16.06
CA LEU A 22 9.02 -6.03 15.78
C LEU A 22 9.10 -5.26 14.47
N PHE A 23 8.33 -5.71 13.48
CA PHE A 23 8.20 -5.07 12.18
C PHE A 23 6.78 -4.51 12.07
N TYR A 24 6.64 -3.19 11.92
CA TYR A 24 5.32 -2.57 11.96
C TYR A 24 5.20 -1.39 11.01
N GLY A 25 4.03 -1.18 10.41
CA GLY A 25 3.79 -0.02 9.55
C GLY A 25 2.69 -0.24 8.52
N ASN A 26 2.45 0.75 7.67
CA ASN A 26 1.45 0.69 6.60
C ASN A 26 1.93 -0.06 5.36
N ASN A 27 3.23 -0.36 5.25
CA ASN A 27 3.78 -1.19 4.18
C ASN A 27 4.02 -2.61 4.71
N PHE A 28 3.00 -3.45 4.61
CA PHE A 28 3.07 -4.86 5.04
C PHE A 28 4.13 -5.64 4.26
N GLY A 29 4.37 -5.30 2.99
CA GLY A 29 5.41 -5.92 2.18
C GLY A 29 6.82 -5.71 2.74
N LYS A 30 7.14 -4.52 3.26
CA LYS A 30 8.41 -4.29 3.99
C LYS A 30 8.50 -5.12 5.27
N ALA A 31 7.42 -5.20 6.04
CA ALA A 31 7.41 -6.00 7.27
C ALA A 31 7.61 -7.50 6.97
N GLN A 32 6.99 -7.99 5.90
CA GLN A 32 7.18 -9.35 5.40
C GLN A 32 8.62 -9.57 4.92
N TYR A 33 9.18 -8.64 4.16
CA TYR A 33 10.58 -8.69 3.71
C TYR A 33 11.55 -8.81 4.89
N CYS A 34 11.40 -7.96 5.91
CA CYS A 34 12.23 -8.01 7.12
C CYS A 34 12.15 -9.37 7.83
N ALA A 35 10.93 -9.89 8.00
CA ALA A 35 10.71 -11.20 8.60
C ALA A 35 11.39 -12.31 7.78
N THR A 36 11.21 -12.33 6.46
CA THR A 36 11.82 -13.33 5.58
C THR A 36 13.34 -13.27 5.61
N LYS A 37 13.96 -12.08 5.66
CA LYS A 37 15.42 -11.94 5.79
C LYS A 37 15.94 -12.52 7.10
N ILE A 38 15.30 -12.22 8.23
CA ILE A 38 15.67 -12.80 9.53
C ILE A 38 15.46 -14.32 9.53
N VAL A 39 14.30 -14.81 9.08
CA VAL A 39 14.01 -16.24 9.02
C VAL A 39 15.04 -16.99 8.18
N SER A 40 15.33 -16.49 6.97
CA SER A 40 16.29 -17.14 6.07
C SER A 40 17.71 -17.13 6.64
N TYR A 41 18.12 -16.05 7.29
CA TYR A 41 19.41 -15.93 7.95
C TYR A 41 19.55 -16.91 9.13
N PHE A 42 18.62 -16.91 10.09
CA PHE A 42 18.67 -17.80 11.25
C PHE A 42 18.48 -19.28 10.88
N LYS A 43 17.68 -19.58 9.85
CA LYS A 43 17.55 -20.94 9.30
C LYS A 43 18.88 -21.44 8.74
N LYS A 44 19.57 -20.63 7.94
CA LYS A 44 20.84 -21.00 7.30
C LYS A 44 22.01 -21.08 8.28
N LYS A 45 22.16 -20.11 9.18
CA LYS A 45 23.33 -19.99 10.07
C LYS A 45 23.20 -20.78 11.38
N PHE A 46 21.98 -20.90 11.92
CA PHE A 46 21.76 -21.38 13.28
C PHE A 46 20.70 -22.49 13.39
N MET A 47 20.27 -23.08 12.26
CA MET A 47 19.28 -24.17 12.22
C MET A 47 17.95 -23.85 12.94
N TYR A 48 17.49 -22.60 12.84
CA TYR A 48 16.17 -22.24 13.36
C TYR A 48 15.04 -22.77 12.45
N LYS A 49 14.00 -23.34 13.07
CA LYS A 49 12.74 -23.73 12.43
C LYS A 49 11.68 -22.65 12.63
N PRO A 50 11.14 -22.05 11.56
CA PRO A 50 10.07 -21.06 11.67
C PRO A 50 8.74 -21.73 12.02
N VAL A 51 7.99 -21.13 12.94
CA VAL A 51 6.62 -21.52 13.31
C VAL A 51 5.72 -20.29 13.23
N PHE A 52 4.62 -20.41 12.51
CA PHE A 52 3.74 -19.27 12.21
C PHE A 52 2.48 -19.29 13.07
N PHE A 53 2.12 -18.12 13.58
CA PHE A 53 0.90 -17.88 14.33
C PHE A 53 0.22 -16.60 13.87
N THR A 54 -1.08 -16.55 14.09
CA THR A 54 -1.94 -15.39 13.93
C THR A 54 -2.46 -14.94 15.29
N SER A 55 -3.03 -13.73 15.36
CA SER A 55 -3.73 -13.23 16.54
C SER A 55 -4.79 -14.22 17.05
N SER A 56 -5.49 -14.92 16.15
CA SER A 56 -6.57 -15.87 16.47
C SER A 56 -6.10 -17.14 17.19
N ASP A 57 -4.85 -17.57 16.99
CA ASP A 57 -4.32 -18.78 17.62
C ASP A 57 -4.22 -18.63 19.15
N PHE A 58 -4.04 -17.39 19.61
CA PHE A 58 -3.96 -17.03 21.02
C PHE A 58 -5.32 -16.82 21.69
N SER A 59 -6.43 -16.96 20.94
CA SER A 59 -7.77 -17.00 21.53
C SER A 59 -8.09 -18.36 22.16
N LYS A 60 -7.44 -19.43 21.68
CA LYS A 60 -7.70 -20.82 22.07
C LYS A 60 -6.62 -21.41 22.99
N ARG A 61 -5.42 -20.85 23.00
CA ARG A 61 -4.26 -21.30 23.79
C ARG A 61 -3.60 -20.10 24.45
N SER A 62 -3.08 -20.29 25.68
CA SER A 62 -2.32 -19.23 26.32
C SER A 62 -1.00 -18.98 25.59
N PHE A 63 -0.54 -17.74 25.56
CA PHE A 63 0.74 -17.40 24.92
C PHE A 63 1.91 -18.11 25.61
N LYS A 64 1.77 -18.29 26.93
CA LYS A 64 2.73 -18.96 27.80
C LYS A 64 2.91 -20.44 27.43
N GLU A 65 1.82 -21.18 27.17
CA GLU A 65 1.89 -22.57 26.73
C GLU A 65 2.66 -22.71 25.41
N ILE A 66 2.36 -21.82 24.45
CA ILE A 66 3.05 -21.82 23.15
C ILE A 66 4.55 -21.58 23.35
N ILE A 67 4.93 -20.58 24.15
CA ILE A 67 6.36 -20.33 24.41
C ILE A 67 7.04 -21.52 25.10
N LEU A 68 6.41 -22.12 26.13
CA LEU A 68 6.98 -23.27 26.83
C LEU A 68 7.25 -24.45 25.89
N ASN A 69 6.38 -24.67 24.89
CA ASN A 69 6.55 -25.75 23.92
C ASN A 69 7.70 -25.53 22.92
N TYR A 70 8.13 -24.28 22.72
CA TYR A 70 9.12 -23.91 21.70
C TYR A 70 10.40 -23.27 22.27
N ASP A 71 10.49 -23.03 23.58
CA ASP A 71 11.69 -22.51 24.26
C ASP A 71 12.71 -23.61 24.63
N SER A 72 12.47 -24.83 24.15
CA SER A 72 13.42 -25.94 24.14
C SER A 72 13.79 -26.31 22.70
N ASP A 73 14.96 -26.92 22.54
CA ASP A 73 15.38 -27.47 21.26
C ASP A 73 14.49 -28.68 20.88
N ASP A 74 14.31 -28.93 19.59
CA ASP A 74 13.64 -30.13 19.13
C ASP A 74 14.52 -31.39 19.27
N LEU A 75 13.96 -32.56 18.96
CA LEU A 75 14.66 -33.85 19.04
C LEU A 75 15.95 -33.93 18.19
N PHE A 76 16.13 -33.00 17.25
CA PHE A 76 17.29 -32.91 16.36
C PHE A 76 18.18 -31.70 16.69
N GLY A 77 17.97 -31.04 17.83
CA GLY A 77 18.73 -29.87 18.26
C GLY A 77 18.39 -28.57 17.53
N ASN A 78 17.29 -28.52 16.76
CA ASN A 78 16.87 -27.29 16.10
C ASN A 78 16.21 -26.35 17.10
N LYS A 79 16.48 -25.06 16.94
CA LYS A 79 15.85 -23.98 17.70
C LYS A 79 14.60 -23.48 16.98
N PHE A 80 13.71 -22.80 17.69
CA PHE A 80 12.48 -22.28 17.09
C PHE A 80 12.50 -20.77 16.90
N LEU A 81 11.92 -20.32 15.79
CA LEU A 81 11.66 -18.92 15.47
C LEU A 81 10.16 -18.75 15.33
N ILE A 82 9.51 -18.13 16.30
CA ILE A 82 8.06 -17.88 16.25
C ILE A 82 7.81 -16.60 15.45
N ILE A 83 6.91 -16.67 14.47
CA ILE A 83 6.48 -15.52 13.67
C ILE A 83 4.99 -15.30 13.91
N ILE A 84 4.63 -14.11 14.40
CA ILE A 84 3.26 -13.76 14.75
C ILE A 84 2.80 -12.63 13.84
N ASN A 85 1.69 -12.84 13.14
CA ASN A 85 0.98 -11.75 12.47
C ASN A 85 -0.10 -11.18 13.38
N VAL A 86 0.01 -9.88 13.67
CA VAL A 86 -0.82 -9.17 14.64
C VAL A 86 -1.75 -8.20 13.91
N GLU A 87 -3.05 -8.35 14.16
CA GLU A 87 -4.07 -7.38 13.76
C GLU A 87 -4.20 -6.24 14.78
N ASN A 88 -4.77 -5.11 14.35
CA ASN A 88 -4.80 -3.80 15.02
C ASN A 88 -5.47 -3.73 16.43
N LYS A 89 -5.78 -4.87 17.04
CA LYS A 89 -6.41 -5.01 18.37
C LYS A 89 -5.77 -6.07 19.26
N PHE A 90 -4.56 -6.54 18.95
CA PHE A 90 -3.88 -7.54 19.77
C PHE A 90 -3.45 -6.95 21.13
N SER A 91 -4.31 -7.14 22.13
CA SER A 91 -4.02 -6.86 23.53
C SER A 91 -3.61 -8.15 24.21
N ASN A 92 -2.36 -8.57 24.05
CA ASN A 92 -1.84 -9.73 24.76
C ASN A 92 -0.91 -9.28 25.89
N LYS A 93 -1.51 -9.02 27.05
CA LYS A 93 -0.79 -8.68 28.28
C LYS A 93 0.26 -9.75 28.62
N GLU A 94 -0.03 -11.03 28.33
CA GLU A 94 0.92 -12.14 28.54
C GLU A 94 2.13 -12.04 27.63
N LEU A 95 1.94 -11.70 26.34
CA LEU A 95 3.05 -11.45 25.43
C LEU A 95 3.93 -10.33 25.96
N ILE A 96 3.33 -9.23 26.41
CA ILE A 96 4.07 -8.11 27.00
C ILE A 96 4.80 -8.52 28.28
N GLU A 97 4.19 -9.33 29.15
CA GLU A 97 4.84 -9.81 30.38
C GLU A 97 6.02 -10.74 30.10
N ILE A 98 5.86 -11.68 29.18
CA ILE A 98 6.93 -12.62 28.82
C ILE A 98 8.07 -11.89 28.12
N VAL A 99 7.74 -10.94 27.25
CA VAL A 99 8.67 -10.04 26.59
C VAL A 99 9.44 -9.18 27.62
N LYS A 100 8.77 -8.64 28.65
CA LYS A 100 9.41 -7.86 29.73
C LYS A 100 10.31 -8.68 30.66
N LYS A 101 9.95 -9.92 30.98
CA LYS A 101 10.71 -10.77 31.92
C LYS A 101 11.95 -11.41 31.27
N ASN A 102 12.14 -11.25 29.96
CA ASN A 102 13.29 -11.73 29.19
C ASN A 102 13.66 -13.21 29.46
N THR A 103 12.65 -14.07 29.62
CA THR A 103 12.85 -15.46 30.07
C THR A 103 13.24 -16.42 28.94
N LEU A 104 13.33 -15.94 27.69
CA LEU A 104 13.57 -16.77 26.52
C LEU A 104 15.02 -17.27 26.51
N LYS A 105 15.20 -18.59 26.45
CA LYS A 105 16.52 -19.22 26.37
C LYS A 105 16.97 -19.34 24.93
N ASN A 106 16.30 -20.18 24.15
CA ASN A 106 16.69 -20.52 22.77
C ASN A 106 15.66 -20.03 21.74
N LEU A 107 14.49 -19.57 22.18
CA LEU A 107 13.44 -19.06 21.32
C LEU A 107 13.70 -17.63 20.87
N LYS A 108 13.45 -17.36 19.57
CA LYS A 108 13.36 -16.02 19.01
C LYS A 108 11.94 -15.74 18.51
N ILE A 109 11.49 -14.49 18.64
CA ILE A 109 10.12 -14.10 18.28
C ILE A 109 10.16 -12.91 17.32
N ILE A 110 9.45 -13.05 16.20
CA ILE A 110 9.18 -12.00 15.22
C ILE A 110 7.69 -11.65 15.30
N ILE A 111 7.40 -10.37 15.48
CA ILE A 111 6.04 -9.84 15.42
C ILE A 111 5.96 -8.92 14.21
N LYS A 112 4.98 -9.20 13.34
CA LYS A 112 4.56 -8.29 12.28
C LYS A 112 3.24 -7.66 12.69
N ALA A 113 3.14 -6.35 12.61
CA ALA A 113 1.92 -5.62 12.90
C ALA A 113 1.65 -4.57 11.83
N GLU A 114 0.41 -4.12 11.77
CA GLU A 114 0.05 -2.93 11.00
C GLU A 114 0.64 -1.65 11.66
N ARG A 115 0.10 -0.49 11.30
CA ARG A 115 0.53 0.79 11.87
C ARG A 115 0.37 0.81 13.40
N LEU A 116 1.47 1.02 14.11
CA LEU A 116 1.50 1.26 15.55
C LEU A 116 1.86 2.71 15.85
N ASP A 117 0.96 3.43 16.51
CA ASP A 117 1.24 4.79 16.98
C ASP A 117 2.22 4.79 18.18
N LYS A 118 2.82 5.95 18.48
CA LYS A 118 3.73 6.11 19.65
C LYS A 118 3.09 5.71 20.98
N GLY A 119 1.76 5.79 21.08
CA GLY A 119 0.99 5.38 22.25
C GLY A 119 0.82 3.87 22.40
N SER A 120 1.10 3.08 21.37
CA SER A 120 0.85 1.63 21.36
C SER A 120 1.60 0.92 22.47
N VAL A 121 0.87 0.12 23.24
CA VAL A 121 1.42 -0.67 24.35
C VAL A 121 2.45 -1.68 23.84
N LEU A 122 2.19 -2.32 22.69
CA LEU A 122 3.11 -3.27 22.07
C LEU A 122 4.44 -2.59 21.72
N ARG A 123 4.37 -1.45 21.03
CA ARG A 123 5.56 -0.68 20.64
C ARG A 123 6.35 -0.22 21.86
N LYS A 124 5.69 0.43 22.83
CA LYS A 124 6.34 0.91 24.07
C LYS A 124 7.03 -0.22 24.83
N SER A 125 6.42 -1.40 24.86
CA SER A 125 6.99 -2.56 25.56
C SER A 125 8.28 -3.03 24.88
N PHE A 126 8.30 -3.13 23.55
CA PHE A 126 9.53 -3.47 22.81
C PHE A 126 10.63 -2.41 22.95
N GLU A 127 10.27 -1.13 23.06
CA GLU A 127 11.24 -0.04 23.23
C GLU A 127 12.01 -0.13 24.55
N THR A 128 11.41 -0.71 25.60
CA THR A 128 12.05 -0.91 26.91
C THR A 128 13.03 -2.08 26.98
N ILE A 129 13.16 -2.88 25.92
CA ILE A 129 13.91 -4.14 25.94
C ILE A 129 15.19 -4.04 25.12
N ASN A 130 16.31 -4.31 25.77
CA ASN A 130 17.63 -4.20 25.16
C ASN A 130 17.84 -5.20 24.02
N GLU A 131 17.35 -6.43 24.16
CA GLU A 131 17.46 -7.49 23.15
C GLU A 131 16.44 -7.37 22.00
N ALA A 132 15.57 -6.36 22.02
CA ALA A 132 14.54 -6.16 21.01
C ALA A 132 15.01 -5.24 19.87
N ILE A 133 14.70 -5.64 18.63
CA ILE A 133 14.87 -4.84 17.42
C ILE A 133 13.50 -4.43 16.90
N ILE A 134 13.36 -3.14 16.60
CA ILE A 134 12.14 -2.57 16.08
C ILE A 134 12.45 -1.92 14.73
N VAL A 135 11.75 -2.31 13.67
CA VAL A 135 11.91 -1.71 12.33
C VAL A 135 10.57 -1.17 11.85
N PRO A 136 10.40 0.16 11.77
CA PRO A 136 9.24 0.77 11.15
C PRO A 136 9.26 0.53 9.63
N CYS A 137 8.16 0.00 9.11
CA CYS A 137 7.94 -0.42 7.73
C CYS A 137 6.94 0.54 7.06
N TYR A 138 7.40 1.75 6.77
CA TYR A 138 6.63 2.77 6.07
C TYR A 138 6.76 2.65 4.55
N GLU A 139 6.11 3.54 3.81
CA GLU A 139 6.21 3.65 2.35
C GLU A 139 7.66 3.57 1.84
N GLU A 140 7.83 3.01 0.64
CA GLU A 140 9.12 2.98 -0.05
C GLU A 140 9.57 4.40 -0.45
N THR A 141 10.81 4.71 -0.12
CA THR A 141 11.53 5.83 -0.72
C THR A 141 12.03 5.44 -2.10
N PHE A 142 12.34 6.44 -2.93
CA PHE A 142 12.89 6.20 -4.26
C PHE A 142 14.18 5.35 -4.22
N GLN A 143 15.06 5.59 -3.24
CA GLN A 143 16.30 4.84 -3.07
C GLN A 143 16.04 3.38 -2.67
N GLU A 144 15.13 3.13 -1.72
CA GLU A 144 14.76 1.76 -1.31
C GLU A 144 14.12 0.98 -2.48
N LYS A 145 13.37 1.65 -3.37
CA LYS A 145 12.85 1.04 -4.61
C LYS A 145 13.98 0.63 -5.54
N ILE A 146 14.95 1.51 -5.80
CA ILE A 146 16.11 1.19 -6.64
C ILE A 146 16.86 -0.03 -6.10
N GLU A 147 17.13 -0.04 -4.79
CA GLU A 147 17.86 -1.15 -4.15
C GLU A 147 17.07 -2.46 -4.25
N PHE A 148 15.75 -2.42 -4.05
CA PHE A 148 14.91 -3.61 -4.17
C PHE A 148 14.80 -4.14 -5.60
N ILE A 149 14.65 -3.25 -6.59
CA ILE A 149 14.59 -3.64 -8.00
C ILE A 149 15.89 -4.36 -8.39
N LYS A 150 17.05 -3.80 -8.02
CA LYS A 150 18.35 -4.43 -8.29
C LYS A 150 18.45 -5.80 -7.62
N GLU A 151 18.10 -5.87 -6.33
CA GLU A 151 18.11 -7.13 -5.57
C GLU A 151 17.26 -8.21 -6.25
N GLU A 152 16.05 -7.88 -6.72
CA GLU A 152 15.16 -8.85 -7.37
C GLU A 152 15.65 -9.33 -8.73
N PHE A 153 16.32 -8.47 -9.50
CA PHE A 153 16.93 -8.86 -10.76
C PHE A 153 18.17 -9.73 -10.54
N ASP A 154 19.02 -9.36 -9.57
CA ASP A 154 20.21 -10.12 -9.20
C ASP A 154 19.84 -11.54 -8.70
N ASN A 155 18.78 -11.65 -7.88
CA ASN A 155 18.27 -12.94 -7.38
C ASN A 155 17.87 -13.91 -8.51
N ASP A 156 17.41 -13.37 -9.64
CA ASP A 156 16.99 -14.14 -10.81
C ASP A 156 18.12 -14.25 -11.87
N SER A 157 19.33 -13.76 -11.57
CA SER A 157 20.47 -13.68 -12.51
C SER A 157 20.14 -12.91 -13.80
N LEU A 158 19.27 -11.91 -13.70
CA LEU A 158 18.91 -11.01 -14.80
C LEU A 158 19.68 -9.71 -14.70
N SER A 159 20.21 -9.21 -15.82
CA SER A 159 20.84 -7.89 -15.90
C SER A 159 19.79 -6.81 -16.24
N ILE A 160 19.96 -5.62 -15.67
CA ILE A 160 19.15 -4.45 -16.01
C ILE A 160 19.99 -3.16 -15.97
N GLU A 161 19.84 -2.31 -16.99
CA GLU A 161 20.52 -1.03 -17.03
C GLU A 161 20.08 -0.09 -15.90
N SER A 162 21.00 0.73 -15.39
CA SER A 162 20.70 1.67 -14.31
C SER A 162 19.59 2.67 -14.66
N SER A 163 19.55 3.15 -15.90
CA SER A 163 18.48 4.00 -16.45
C SER A 163 17.10 3.35 -16.32
N ASN A 164 17.01 2.07 -16.67
CA ASN A 164 15.79 1.26 -16.58
C ASN A 164 15.36 1.04 -15.13
N VAL A 165 16.30 0.79 -14.22
CA VAL A 165 16.00 0.71 -12.77
C VAL A 165 15.39 2.01 -12.25
N HIS A 166 15.95 3.16 -12.62
CA HIS A 166 15.42 4.46 -12.21
C HIS A 166 14.05 4.75 -12.82
N ALA A 167 13.83 4.36 -14.07
CA ALA A 167 12.53 4.47 -14.72
C ALA A 167 11.49 3.62 -13.99
N LEU A 168 11.76 2.34 -13.75
CA LEU A 168 10.89 1.44 -12.97
C LEU A 168 10.60 1.97 -11.57
N ALA A 169 11.61 2.48 -10.86
CA ALA A 169 11.44 3.07 -9.54
C ALA A 169 10.51 4.30 -9.55
N ASN A 170 10.53 5.11 -10.62
CA ASN A 170 9.59 6.22 -10.79
C ASN A 170 8.17 5.73 -11.12
N PHE A 171 8.05 4.60 -11.84
CA PHE A 171 6.76 4.05 -12.24
C PHE A 171 6.07 3.28 -11.13
N PHE A 172 6.76 2.52 -10.29
CA PHE A 172 6.05 1.76 -9.28
C PHE A 172 5.50 2.62 -8.15
N GLY A 173 4.40 2.14 -7.55
CA GLY A 173 3.85 2.68 -6.31
C GLY A 173 4.83 2.60 -5.13
N ASN A 174 4.33 2.90 -3.93
CA ASN A 174 5.16 2.96 -2.72
C ASN A 174 4.98 1.74 -1.79
N GLN A 175 4.19 0.75 -2.21
CA GLN A 175 3.96 -0.49 -1.47
C GLN A 175 4.86 -1.60 -2.01
N ARG A 176 5.60 -2.27 -1.12
CA ARG A 176 6.58 -3.30 -1.56
C ARG A 176 5.92 -4.48 -2.25
N LEU A 177 4.73 -4.90 -1.79
CA LEU A 177 3.99 -6.00 -2.42
C LEU A 177 3.56 -5.65 -3.85
N GLU A 178 3.13 -4.41 -4.08
CA GLU A 178 2.78 -3.94 -5.43
C GLU A 178 4.02 -3.96 -6.32
N ILE A 179 5.12 -3.38 -5.85
CA ILE A 179 6.41 -3.39 -6.57
C ILE A 179 6.86 -4.81 -6.90
N ASP A 180 6.81 -5.73 -5.93
CA ASP A 180 7.21 -7.12 -6.10
C ASP A 180 6.35 -7.81 -7.17
N ASN A 181 5.02 -7.66 -7.09
CA ASN A 181 4.11 -8.23 -8.09
C ASN A 181 4.42 -7.73 -9.50
N GLU A 182 4.68 -6.43 -9.67
CA GLU A 182 5.05 -5.87 -10.96
C GLU A 182 6.42 -6.35 -11.44
N LEU A 183 7.38 -6.46 -10.53
CA LEU A 183 8.70 -7.04 -10.84
C LEU A 183 8.58 -8.49 -11.28
N GLN A 184 7.77 -9.32 -10.63
CA GLN A 184 7.58 -10.71 -11.06
C GLN A 184 7.02 -10.79 -12.49
N LYS A 185 6.05 -9.93 -12.87
CA LYS A 185 5.54 -9.87 -14.25
C LYS A 185 6.64 -9.51 -15.25
N ILE A 186 7.45 -8.50 -14.91
CA ILE A 186 8.56 -8.05 -15.74
C ILE A 186 9.60 -9.16 -15.91
N LYS A 187 9.99 -9.84 -14.82
CA LYS A 187 10.95 -10.96 -14.85
C LYS A 187 10.43 -12.11 -15.72
N VAL A 188 9.14 -12.41 -15.67
CA VAL A 188 8.51 -13.42 -16.54
C VAL A 188 8.58 -13.00 -18.01
N LEU A 189 8.25 -11.75 -18.33
CA LEU A 189 8.30 -11.24 -19.71
C LEU A 189 9.73 -11.25 -20.27
N LEU A 190 10.72 -10.87 -19.48
CA LEU A 190 12.14 -10.94 -19.81
C LEU A 190 12.56 -12.37 -20.15
N LYS A 191 12.19 -13.34 -19.31
CA LYS A 191 12.53 -14.75 -19.53
C LYS A 191 11.87 -15.34 -20.79
N LEU A 192 10.71 -14.82 -21.22
CA LEU A 192 10.00 -15.28 -22.42
C LEU A 192 10.54 -14.67 -23.72
N GLN A 193 10.95 -13.40 -23.70
CA GLN A 193 11.34 -12.66 -24.90
C GLN A 193 12.86 -12.50 -25.07
N GLY A 194 13.67 -12.92 -24.08
CA GLY A 194 15.12 -12.75 -24.08
C GLY A 194 15.54 -11.37 -23.55
N ASP A 195 16.63 -10.81 -24.10
CA ASP A 195 17.09 -9.47 -23.72
C ASP A 195 16.10 -8.41 -24.22
N LEU A 196 15.19 -7.98 -23.35
CA LEU A 196 14.28 -6.89 -23.64
C LEU A 196 15.11 -5.61 -23.67
N GLY A 197 15.49 -5.19 -24.88
CA GLY A 197 16.15 -3.90 -25.08
C GLY A 197 15.43 -2.76 -24.37
N SER A 198 16.10 -1.61 -24.21
CA SER A 198 15.68 -0.44 -23.41
C SER A 198 14.27 0.14 -23.70
N ASN A 199 13.57 -0.34 -24.73
CA ASN A 199 12.20 0.07 -25.06
C ASN A 199 11.12 -0.66 -24.24
N PHE A 200 11.36 -1.85 -23.68
CA PHE A 200 10.33 -2.55 -22.90
C PHE A 200 9.87 -1.76 -21.67
N VAL A 201 10.81 -1.08 -21.00
CA VAL A 201 10.49 -0.22 -19.84
C VAL A 201 9.62 0.97 -20.20
N LYS A 202 9.50 1.34 -21.49
CA LYS A 202 8.56 2.36 -21.97
C LYS A 202 7.15 1.82 -22.20
N GLU A 203 6.99 0.50 -22.31
CA GLU A 203 5.68 -0.15 -22.51
C GLU A 203 5.03 -0.57 -21.18
N ILE A 204 5.83 -0.92 -20.17
CA ILE A 204 5.39 -1.19 -18.79
C ILE A 204 4.50 -0.10 -18.16
N PRO A 205 4.76 1.22 -18.31
CA PRO A 205 3.95 2.28 -17.72
C PRO A 205 2.51 2.26 -18.23
N ASN A 206 2.27 1.63 -19.39
CA ASN A 206 0.93 1.55 -19.93
C ASN A 206 0.00 0.63 -19.12
N THR A 207 0.51 -0.24 -18.25
CA THR A 207 -0.29 -1.24 -17.53
C THR A 207 -0.35 -1.05 -16.01
N ILE A 208 0.52 -0.25 -15.39
CA ILE A 208 0.78 -0.36 -13.93
C ILE A 208 0.21 0.76 -13.06
N ASN A 209 0.09 2.01 -13.54
CA ASN A 209 -0.34 3.13 -12.69
C ASN A 209 -1.56 3.84 -13.25
N PHE A 210 -2.74 3.32 -12.90
CA PHE A 210 -3.96 4.10 -12.98
C PHE A 210 -4.33 4.64 -11.60
N ASP A 211 -4.01 5.91 -11.35
CA ASP A 211 -4.53 6.62 -10.18
C ASP A 211 -5.93 7.13 -10.49
N GLU A 212 -6.94 6.39 -10.03
CA GLU A 212 -8.36 6.72 -10.21
C GLU A 212 -8.71 8.11 -9.69
N SER A 213 -8.14 8.52 -8.55
CA SER A 213 -8.40 9.84 -7.97
C SER A 213 -7.83 10.93 -8.87
N LEU A 214 -6.59 10.78 -9.32
CA LEU A 214 -5.97 11.74 -10.25
C LEU A 214 -6.72 11.79 -11.59
N PHE A 215 -7.21 10.65 -12.08
CA PHE A 215 -7.97 10.59 -13.33
C PHE A 215 -9.30 11.32 -13.23
N VAL A 216 -10.07 11.13 -12.16
CA VAL A 216 -11.30 11.89 -11.90
C VAL A 216 -11.01 13.40 -11.83
N PHE A 217 -9.93 13.80 -11.16
CA PHE A 217 -9.50 15.19 -11.13
C PHE A 217 -9.18 15.72 -12.54
N ASN A 218 -8.46 14.96 -13.36
CA ASN A 218 -8.13 15.34 -14.72
C ASN A 218 -9.38 15.49 -15.60
N ILE A 219 -10.37 14.59 -15.47
CA ILE A 219 -11.66 14.68 -16.16
C ILE A 219 -12.36 16.00 -15.80
N VAL A 220 -12.53 16.27 -14.50
CA VAL A 220 -13.28 17.43 -14.00
C VAL A 220 -12.55 18.75 -14.27
N SER A 221 -11.22 18.71 -14.37
CA SER A 221 -10.37 19.84 -14.77
C SER A 221 -10.30 20.04 -16.29
N GLY A 222 -10.67 19.05 -17.10
CA GLY A 222 -10.53 19.07 -18.56
C GLY A 222 -9.08 18.94 -19.04
N LYS A 223 -8.22 18.24 -18.30
CA LYS A 223 -6.81 18.03 -18.68
C LYS A 223 -6.71 16.84 -19.66
N ASP A 224 -6.31 17.14 -20.90
CA ASP A 224 -6.68 16.36 -22.10
C ASP A 224 -5.55 15.53 -22.74
N LYS A 225 -4.32 15.51 -22.21
CA LYS A 225 -3.20 15.00 -23.03
C LYS A 225 -3.26 13.51 -23.39
N ASN A 226 -3.91 12.67 -22.57
CA ASN A 226 -3.99 11.22 -22.77
C ASN A 226 -5.34 10.60 -22.36
N PHE A 227 -6.44 11.37 -22.38
CA PHE A 227 -7.72 10.92 -21.82
C PHE A 227 -8.23 9.63 -22.46
N LEU A 228 -8.33 9.55 -23.79
CA LEU A 228 -8.90 8.38 -24.48
C LEU A 228 -8.14 7.09 -24.16
N ALA A 229 -6.81 7.15 -24.16
CA ALA A 229 -5.98 6.00 -23.81
C ALA A 229 -6.16 5.56 -22.34
N GLN A 230 -6.33 6.50 -21.42
CA GLN A 230 -6.58 6.19 -20.00
C GLN A 230 -8.01 5.69 -19.77
N TYR A 231 -8.99 6.24 -20.47
CA TYR A 231 -10.38 5.81 -20.43
C TYR A 231 -10.52 4.38 -20.92
N GLN A 232 -9.99 4.06 -22.11
CA GLN A 232 -9.99 2.69 -22.66
C GLN A 232 -9.34 1.70 -21.71
N LYS A 233 -8.17 2.05 -21.13
CA LYS A 233 -7.52 1.22 -20.11
C LYS A 233 -8.44 0.90 -18.94
N TYR A 234 -9.10 1.91 -18.40
CA TYR A 234 -9.94 1.75 -17.22
C TYR A 234 -11.24 0.98 -17.50
N THR A 235 -11.89 1.25 -18.63
CA THR A 235 -13.20 0.67 -18.93
C THR A 235 -13.10 -0.68 -19.62
N GLU A 236 -12.19 -0.86 -20.58
CA GLU A 236 -12.14 -2.10 -21.39
C GLU A 236 -11.38 -3.23 -20.70
N TYR A 237 -10.29 -2.93 -19.97
CA TYR A 237 -9.47 -3.98 -19.35
C TYR A 237 -9.94 -4.36 -17.96
N GLU A 238 -10.45 -3.40 -17.17
CA GLU A 238 -10.88 -3.66 -15.79
C GLU A 238 -12.40 -3.79 -15.63
N LYS A 239 -13.21 -3.42 -16.64
CA LYS A 239 -14.70 -3.39 -16.58
C LYS A 239 -15.24 -2.61 -15.38
N ASN A 240 -14.64 -1.44 -15.11
CA ASN A 240 -14.87 -0.64 -13.91
C ASN A 240 -15.76 0.61 -14.15
N GLU A 241 -16.62 0.63 -15.17
CA GLU A 241 -17.46 1.79 -15.51
C GLU A 241 -18.31 2.27 -14.33
N MET A 242 -18.95 1.34 -13.61
CA MET A 242 -19.73 1.65 -12.41
C MET A 242 -18.89 2.30 -11.31
N ARG A 243 -17.63 1.88 -11.18
CA ARG A 243 -16.68 2.44 -10.22
C ARG A 243 -16.32 3.88 -10.60
N MET A 244 -16.03 4.14 -11.88
CA MET A 244 -15.79 5.52 -12.38
C MET A 244 -17.00 6.43 -12.18
N ILE A 245 -18.21 5.92 -12.48
CA ILE A 245 -19.46 6.67 -12.27
C ILE A 245 -19.58 7.07 -10.80
N ASN A 246 -19.39 6.14 -9.87
CA ASN A 246 -19.43 6.41 -8.44
C ASN A 246 -18.37 7.43 -8.01
N ALA A 247 -17.13 7.30 -8.49
CA ALA A 247 -16.05 8.21 -8.17
C ALA A 247 -16.33 9.65 -8.65
N LEU A 248 -16.90 9.80 -9.87
CA LEU A 248 -17.35 11.10 -10.38
C LEU A 248 -18.50 11.68 -9.55
N ILE A 249 -19.51 10.85 -9.20
CA ILE A 249 -20.63 11.26 -8.35
C ILE A 249 -20.10 11.79 -7.00
N GLU A 250 -19.24 11.04 -6.33
CA GLU A 250 -18.63 11.44 -5.05
C GLU A 250 -17.85 12.75 -5.19
N HIS A 251 -17.10 12.93 -6.27
CA HIS A 251 -16.32 14.13 -6.53
C HIS A 251 -17.21 15.37 -6.70
N PHE A 252 -18.26 15.26 -7.52
CA PHE A 252 -19.22 16.37 -7.70
C PHE A 252 -20.01 16.66 -6.43
N PHE A 253 -20.36 15.65 -5.61
CA PHE A 253 -20.96 15.88 -4.30
C PHE A 253 -20.02 16.63 -3.35
N LYS A 254 -18.71 16.38 -3.37
CA LYS A 254 -17.74 17.18 -2.60
C LYS A 254 -17.74 18.64 -3.07
N ILE A 255 -17.75 18.89 -4.38
CA ILE A 255 -17.84 20.25 -4.93
C ILE A 255 -19.13 20.94 -4.45
N LEU A 256 -20.28 20.26 -4.58
CA LEU A 256 -21.58 20.77 -4.13
C LEU A 256 -21.59 21.08 -2.63
N THR A 257 -21.03 20.18 -1.82
CA THR A 257 -20.93 20.34 -0.37
C THR A 257 -20.13 21.59 0.00
N VAL A 258 -18.97 21.79 -0.65
CA VAL A 258 -18.15 23.00 -0.39
C VAL A 258 -18.88 24.26 -0.83
N LYS A 259 -19.54 24.27 -1.98
CA LYS A 259 -20.33 25.41 -2.44
C LYS A 259 -21.46 25.78 -1.47
N ASN A 260 -22.19 24.79 -0.96
CA ASN A 260 -23.22 25.01 0.04
C ASN A 260 -22.66 25.57 1.37
N LYS A 261 -21.47 25.17 1.78
CA LYS A 261 -20.81 25.75 2.96
C LYS A 261 -20.37 27.20 2.72
N ILE A 262 -19.93 27.52 1.51
CA ILE A 262 -19.56 28.88 1.13
C ILE A 262 -20.79 29.79 1.10
N SER A 263 -21.92 29.32 0.59
CA SER A 263 -23.18 30.09 0.63
C SER A 263 -23.69 30.30 2.06
N GLN A 264 -23.31 29.45 3.01
CA GLN A 264 -23.54 29.62 4.45
C GLN A 264 -22.51 30.54 5.15
N GLY A 265 -21.64 31.22 4.39
CA GLY A 265 -20.69 32.21 4.92
C GLY A 265 -19.33 31.65 5.35
N LYS A 266 -19.05 30.36 5.15
CA LYS A 266 -17.72 29.81 5.42
C LYS A 266 -16.73 30.17 4.31
N THR A 267 -15.46 30.32 4.68
CA THR A 267 -14.40 30.51 3.67
C THR A 267 -14.18 29.24 2.85
N MET A 268 -13.64 29.42 1.65
CA MET A 268 -13.23 28.33 0.76
C MET A 268 -12.29 27.34 1.47
N TYR A 269 -11.28 27.85 2.17
CA TYR A 269 -10.28 27.04 2.87
C TYR A 269 -10.89 26.20 4.00
N GLN A 270 -11.71 26.81 4.86
CA GLN A 270 -12.39 26.11 5.95
C GLN A 270 -13.32 25.02 5.41
N SER A 271 -14.10 25.34 4.37
CA SER A 271 -15.06 24.41 3.78
C SER A 271 -14.39 23.15 3.22
N VAL A 272 -13.22 23.28 2.58
CA VAL A 272 -12.43 22.14 2.06
C VAL A 272 -11.84 21.32 3.21
N LYS A 273 -11.27 21.96 4.26
CA LYS A 273 -10.66 21.24 5.41
C LYS A 273 -11.67 20.43 6.22
N GLU A 274 -12.92 20.85 6.26
CA GLU A 274 -14.00 20.16 6.94
C GLU A 274 -14.56 18.95 6.17
N LEU A 275 -14.11 18.68 4.94
CA LEU A 275 -14.58 17.52 4.19
C LEU A 275 -14.19 16.22 4.88
N ARG A 276 -15.09 15.23 4.78
CA ARG A 276 -14.92 13.87 5.26
C ARG A 276 -15.43 12.92 4.16
N PRO A 277 -14.56 12.14 3.51
CA PRO A 277 -13.10 12.09 3.66
C PRO A 277 -12.40 13.38 3.18
N PRO A 278 -11.21 13.72 3.73
CA PRO A 278 -10.45 14.90 3.29
C PRO A 278 -9.93 14.73 1.87
N VAL A 279 -9.76 15.85 1.15
CA VAL A 279 -9.06 15.88 -0.13
C VAL A 279 -7.57 15.64 0.11
N PHE A 280 -6.93 14.83 -0.74
CA PHE A 280 -5.50 14.59 -0.64
C PHE A 280 -4.73 15.92 -0.76
N PHE A 281 -3.79 16.17 0.15
CA PHE A 281 -3.16 17.49 0.29
C PHE A 281 -2.51 18.02 -1.00
N LYS A 282 -1.99 17.13 -1.86
CA LYS A 282 -1.39 17.52 -3.16
C LYS A 282 -2.44 18.03 -4.16
N LEU A 283 -3.70 17.61 -4.03
CA LEU A 283 -4.81 17.97 -4.90
C LEU A 283 -5.67 19.11 -4.35
N GLU A 284 -5.41 19.59 -3.12
CA GLU A 284 -6.21 20.67 -2.50
C GLU A 284 -6.27 21.93 -3.37
N LYS A 285 -5.14 22.33 -3.98
CA LYS A 285 -5.09 23.52 -4.86
C LYS A 285 -5.97 23.34 -6.10
N GLU A 286 -5.83 22.21 -6.78
CA GLU A 286 -6.61 21.90 -7.98
C GLU A 286 -8.10 21.76 -7.66
N PHE A 287 -8.44 21.15 -6.53
CA PHE A 287 -9.82 21.04 -6.07
C PHE A 287 -10.44 22.42 -5.83
N GLN A 288 -9.67 23.36 -5.28
CA GLN A 288 -10.14 24.73 -5.09
C GLN A 288 -10.39 25.45 -6.42
N GLU A 289 -9.56 25.21 -7.43
CA GLU A 289 -9.77 25.73 -8.79
C GLU A 289 -11.04 25.16 -9.42
N GLN A 290 -11.29 23.86 -9.28
CA GLN A 290 -12.52 23.22 -9.77
C GLN A 290 -13.77 23.83 -9.13
N ILE A 291 -13.76 24.10 -7.83
CA ILE A 291 -14.91 24.70 -7.13
C ILE A 291 -15.17 26.14 -7.59
N ARG A 292 -14.13 26.91 -7.91
CA ARG A 292 -14.29 28.25 -8.49
C ARG A 292 -14.88 28.19 -9.89
N TYR A 293 -14.48 27.19 -10.66
CA TYR A 293 -14.84 27.06 -12.06
C TYR A 293 -16.27 26.53 -12.27
N TRP A 294 -16.66 25.48 -11.56
CA TRP A 294 -17.95 24.82 -11.76
C TRP A 294 -19.08 25.65 -11.18
N ASP A 295 -20.15 25.90 -11.92
CA ASP A 295 -21.37 26.50 -11.35
C ASP A 295 -22.16 25.47 -10.51
N GLN A 296 -22.90 25.94 -9.50
CA GLN A 296 -23.70 25.05 -8.65
C GLN A 296 -24.80 24.32 -9.42
N ASN A 297 -25.49 24.98 -10.36
CA ASN A 297 -26.53 24.35 -11.16
C ASN A 297 -25.95 23.31 -12.11
N ASN A 298 -24.79 23.60 -12.71
CA ASN A 298 -24.08 22.67 -13.58
C ASN A 298 -23.63 21.42 -12.81
N VAL A 299 -23.13 21.58 -11.59
CA VAL A 299 -22.79 20.44 -10.71
C VAL A 299 -24.02 19.56 -10.45
N ILE A 300 -25.16 20.17 -10.11
CA ILE A 300 -26.41 19.43 -9.87
C ILE A 300 -26.87 18.70 -11.15
N SER A 301 -26.77 19.34 -12.32
CA SER A 301 -27.11 18.73 -13.60
C SER A 301 -26.25 17.52 -13.91
N VAL A 302 -24.93 17.64 -13.74
CA VAL A 302 -23.99 16.53 -13.95
C VAL A 302 -24.27 15.36 -13.01
N ILE A 303 -24.54 15.63 -11.72
CA ILE A 303 -24.90 14.57 -10.76
C ILE A 303 -26.17 13.82 -11.22
N LYS A 304 -27.19 14.54 -11.68
CA LYS A 304 -28.42 13.92 -12.22
C LYS A 304 -28.15 13.07 -13.46
N GLU A 305 -27.36 13.59 -14.40
CA GLU A 305 -26.97 12.83 -15.62
C GLU A 305 -26.17 11.57 -15.25
N LEU A 306 -25.24 11.65 -14.28
CA LEU A 306 -24.48 10.49 -13.79
C LEU A 306 -25.39 9.43 -13.15
N PHE A 307 -26.36 9.81 -12.32
CA PHE A 307 -27.33 8.85 -11.75
C PHE A 307 -28.20 8.19 -12.82
N ASN A 308 -28.61 8.94 -13.84
CA ASN A 308 -29.38 8.38 -14.96
C ASN A 308 -28.55 7.34 -15.72
N ILE A 309 -27.28 7.61 -15.98
CA ILE A 309 -26.36 6.66 -16.61
C ILE A 309 -26.15 5.44 -15.72
N GLN A 310 -25.90 5.64 -14.42
CA GLN A 310 -25.77 4.54 -13.46
C GLN A 310 -26.99 3.59 -13.50
N LYS A 311 -28.19 4.16 -13.56
CA LYS A 311 -29.44 3.38 -13.71
C LYS A 311 -29.48 2.59 -15.02
N LYS A 312 -29.05 3.18 -16.14
CA LYS A 312 -28.97 2.49 -17.45
C LYS A 312 -27.98 1.33 -17.43
N PHE A 313 -26.82 1.50 -16.79
CA PHE A 313 -25.83 0.43 -16.60
C PHE A 313 -26.42 -0.75 -15.81
N LEU A 314 -27.06 -0.48 -14.67
CA LEU A 314 -27.71 -1.52 -13.86
C LEU A 314 -28.86 -2.22 -14.58
N ALA A 315 -29.54 -1.52 -15.50
CA ALA A 315 -30.59 -2.09 -16.33
C ALA A 315 -30.05 -2.86 -17.55
N GLY A 316 -28.73 -2.90 -17.78
CA GLY A 316 -28.12 -3.60 -18.91
C GLY A 316 -28.39 -2.95 -20.27
N SER A 317 -28.62 -1.63 -20.33
CA SER A 317 -28.87 -0.94 -21.59
C SER A 317 -27.63 -0.91 -22.49
N THR A 318 -27.80 -1.21 -23.77
CA THR A 318 -26.71 -1.25 -24.77
C THR A 318 -26.06 0.10 -25.03
N SER A 319 -26.76 1.22 -24.78
CA SER A 319 -26.22 2.58 -24.97
C SER A 319 -25.47 3.14 -23.76
N SER A 320 -25.39 2.41 -22.65
CA SER A 320 -24.87 2.96 -21.39
C SER A 320 -23.41 3.44 -21.51
N ASN A 321 -22.58 2.69 -22.24
CA ASN A 321 -21.17 3.02 -22.47
C ASN A 321 -21.01 4.28 -23.33
N SER A 322 -21.79 4.41 -24.41
CA SER A 322 -21.75 5.59 -25.28
C SER A 322 -22.28 6.82 -24.58
N ASP A 323 -23.37 6.68 -23.81
CA ASP A 323 -23.96 7.76 -23.03
C ASP A 323 -23.00 8.29 -21.97
N PHE A 324 -22.25 7.38 -21.33
CA PHE A 324 -21.26 7.72 -20.32
C PHE A 324 -20.04 8.43 -20.90
N LEU A 325 -19.47 7.90 -21.98
CA LEU A 325 -18.36 8.55 -22.67
C LEU A 325 -18.76 9.96 -23.14
N PHE A 326 -19.96 10.11 -23.69
CA PHE A 326 -20.48 11.42 -24.11
C PHE A 326 -20.59 12.39 -22.94
N LEU A 327 -21.11 11.95 -21.79
CA LEU A 327 -21.15 12.79 -20.60
C LEU A 327 -19.75 13.19 -20.13
N ILE A 328 -18.78 12.27 -20.11
CA ILE A 328 -17.41 12.61 -19.73
C ILE A 328 -16.82 13.65 -20.66
N MET A 329 -17.05 13.53 -21.97
CA MET A 329 -16.60 14.56 -22.93
C MET A 329 -17.24 15.92 -22.65
N LYS A 330 -18.55 15.97 -22.31
CA LYS A 330 -19.20 17.21 -21.86
C LYS A 330 -18.55 17.77 -20.60
N ILE A 331 -18.25 16.93 -19.60
CA ILE A 331 -17.55 17.28 -18.36
C ILE A 331 -16.19 17.91 -18.66
N MET A 332 -15.39 17.26 -19.50
CA MET A 332 -14.05 17.75 -19.86
C MET A 332 -14.10 19.06 -20.66
N ARG A 333 -15.05 19.18 -21.59
CA ARG A 333 -15.28 20.40 -22.39
C ARG A 333 -16.03 21.49 -21.64
N LYS A 334 -16.56 21.16 -20.46
CA LYS A 334 -17.33 22.04 -19.58
C LYS A 334 -18.53 22.67 -20.31
N ASN A 335 -19.16 21.87 -21.16
CA ASN A 335 -20.27 22.29 -22.02
C ASN A 335 -21.61 21.87 -21.38
N PHE A 336 -22.12 22.73 -20.49
CA PHE A 336 -23.39 22.56 -19.76
C PHE A 336 -24.12 23.88 -19.60
#